data_AF-A0A2V5ZRI0-F1
#
_entry.id   AF-A0A2V5ZRI0-F1
#
_cell.length_a   1.000
_cell.length_b   1.000
_cell.length_c   1.000
_cell.angle_alpha   90.00
_cell.angle_beta   90.00
_cell.angle_gamma   90.00
#
_symmetry.space_group_name_H-M   'P 1'
#
loop_
_entity.id
_entity.type
_entity.pdbx_description
1 polymer ?
#
loop_
_entity_poly.entity_id
_entity_poly.type
_entity_poly.pdbx_seq_one_letter_code
_entity_poly.pdbx_strand_id
1 'polypeptide(L)'
;MRLKNRAVCVVAALFTVAASPSCFGQADPASEPAVLAVAKVLPAVVNINTERVVRRTVRDPFDDFYSQFFGYNRFRPREVRQTLQSLGSGFVIDPTGYIVT
;
A
#
# COMPACT_ATOMS: atom_id res chain seq x y z
N MET A 1 60.21 -9.07 -40.33
CA MET A 1 59.02 -8.19 -40.40
C MET A 1 57.78 -8.68 -39.64
N ARG A 2 57.56 -9.98 -39.40
CA ARG A 2 56.30 -10.50 -38.78
C ARG A 2 56.05 -10.16 -37.29
N LEU A 3 57.07 -9.74 -36.52
CA LEU A 3 56.94 -9.50 -35.08
C LEU A 3 56.35 -8.10 -34.76
N LYS A 4 56.60 -7.11 -35.62
CA LYS A 4 56.15 -5.71 -35.42
C LYS A 4 54.63 -5.58 -35.54
N ASN A 5 54.01 -6.34 -36.43
CA ASN A 5 52.56 -6.33 -36.63
C ASN A 5 51.81 -6.99 -35.45
N ARG A 6 52.41 -7.99 -34.78
CA ARG A 6 51.80 -8.63 -33.60
C ARG A 6 51.78 -7.70 -32.40
N ALA A 7 52.85 -6.94 -32.18
CA ALA A 7 52.92 -5.93 -31.11
C ALA A 7 51.89 -4.81 -31.32
N VAL A 8 51.71 -4.35 -32.57
CA VAL A 8 50.68 -3.33 -32.90
C VAL A 8 49.27 -3.85 -32.64
N CYS A 9 48.97 -5.10 -33.00
CA CYS A 9 47.66 -5.70 -32.72
C CYS A 9 47.39 -5.87 -31.22
N VAL A 10 48.40 -6.23 -30.42
CA VAL A 10 48.26 -6.38 -28.96
C VAL A 10 48.03 -5.03 -28.29
N VAL A 11 48.76 -3.99 -28.69
CA VAL A 11 48.58 -2.63 -28.15
C VAL A 11 47.20 -2.06 -28.55
N ALA A 12 46.76 -2.28 -29.80
CA ALA A 12 45.44 -1.86 -30.25
C ALA A 12 44.31 -2.59 -29.48
N ALA A 13 44.45 -3.90 -29.27
CA ALA A 13 43.49 -4.69 -28.50
C ALA A 13 43.42 -4.26 -27.02
N LEU A 14 44.57 -3.93 -26.41
CA LEU A 14 44.63 -3.43 -25.04
C LEU A 14 43.96 -2.06 -24.90
N PHE A 15 44.10 -1.20 -25.92
CA PHE A 15 43.48 0.11 -25.95
C PHE A 15 41.94 0.03 -26.10
N THR A 16 41.44 -0.95 -26.87
CA THR A 16 40.00 -1.18 -27.01
C THR A 16 39.34 -1.75 -25.74
N VAL A 17 40.07 -2.55 -24.95
CA VAL A 17 39.54 -3.09 -23.67
C VAL A 17 39.47 -1.99 -22.60
N ALA A 18 40.44 -1.08 -22.55
CA ALA A 18 40.47 0.03 -21.60
C ALA A 18 39.41 1.12 -21.88
N ALA A 19 38.88 1.19 -23.10
CA ALA A 19 37.84 2.14 -23.51
C ALA A 19 36.42 1.61 -23.30
N SER A 20 36.25 0.44 -22.68
CA SER A 20 34.93 -0.10 -22.33
C SER A 20 34.33 0.81 -21.24
N PRO A 21 33.27 1.60 -21.51
CA PRO A 21 32.59 2.28 -20.42
C PRO A 21 32.02 1.19 -19.52
N SER A 22 32.50 1.13 -18.28
CA SER A 22 31.91 0.30 -17.23
C SER A 22 30.53 0.88 -16.89
N CYS A 23 29.55 0.64 -17.76
CA CYS A 23 28.18 1.08 -17.61
C CYS A 23 27.44 0.11 -16.67
N PHE A 24 27.79 0.16 -15.39
CA PHE A 24 26.91 -0.21 -14.30
C PHE A 24 27.26 0.70 -13.12
N GLY A 25 27.08 2.00 -13.33
CA GLY A 25 26.91 2.92 -12.21
C GLY A 25 25.58 2.57 -11.56
N GLN A 26 25.59 2.10 -10.31
CA GLN A 26 24.39 2.13 -9.49
C GLN A 26 23.92 3.58 -9.47
N ALA A 27 22.84 3.87 -10.20
CA ALA A 27 22.14 5.13 -10.05
C ALA A 27 21.76 5.26 -8.57
N ASP A 28 21.90 6.45 -8.01
CA ASP A 28 21.49 6.73 -6.63
C ASP A 28 20.07 6.16 -6.43
N PRO A 29 19.82 5.31 -5.41
CA PRO A 29 18.48 4.78 -5.15
C PRO A 29 17.39 5.85 -5.08
N ALA A 30 17.74 7.08 -4.67
CA ALA A 30 16.80 8.21 -4.65
C ALA A 30 16.45 8.75 -6.05
N SER A 31 17.27 8.46 -7.05
CA SER A 31 17.08 8.88 -8.45
C SER A 31 16.32 7.85 -9.30
N GLU A 32 15.92 6.73 -8.71
CA GLU A 32 15.11 5.72 -9.39
C GLU A 32 13.75 6.32 -9.82
N PRO A 33 13.30 6.12 -11.07
CA PRO A 33 12.07 6.71 -11.59
C PRO A 33 10.83 6.34 -10.75
N ALA A 34 10.81 5.15 -10.15
CA ALA A 34 9.73 4.73 -9.26
C ALA A 34 9.68 5.57 -7.98
N VAL A 35 10.84 5.83 -7.35
CA VAL A 35 10.94 6.64 -6.13
C VAL A 35 10.53 8.09 -6.40
N LEU A 36 10.94 8.64 -7.55
CA LEU A 36 10.53 9.98 -7.98
C LEU A 36 9.03 10.08 -8.24
N ALA A 37 8.41 9.05 -8.82
CA ALA A 37 6.97 9.01 -9.03
C ALA A 37 6.20 8.93 -7.70
N VAL A 38 6.65 8.07 -6.78
CA VAL A 38 6.07 7.97 -5.43
C VAL A 38 6.19 9.30 -4.70
N ALA A 39 7.38 9.91 -4.67
CA ALA A 39 7.62 11.19 -4.01
C ALA A 39 6.67 12.30 -4.50
N LYS A 40 6.29 12.28 -5.78
CA LYS A 40 5.32 13.23 -6.34
C LYS A 40 3.87 12.95 -5.91
N VAL A 41 3.50 11.69 -5.70
CA VAL A 41 2.12 11.28 -5.39
C VAL A 41 1.84 11.23 -3.88
N LEU A 42 2.88 11.09 -3.04
CA LEU A 42 2.78 11.08 -1.58
C LEU A 42 1.81 12.13 -0.97
N PRO A 43 1.83 13.42 -1.37
CA PRO A 43 0.92 14.41 -0.78
C PRO A 43 -0.57 14.18 -1.10
N ALA A 44 -0.91 13.37 -2.11
CA ALA A 44 -2.29 13.06 -2.47
C ALA A 44 -2.87 11.84 -1.72
N VAL A 45 -2.04 11.08 -1.00
CA VAL A 45 -2.46 9.86 -0.27
C VAL A 45 -2.84 10.21 1.15
N VAL A 46 -4.04 9.79 1.58
CA VAL A 46 -4.58 10.09 2.91
C VAL A 46 -4.96 8.82 3.67
N ASN A 47 -4.83 8.87 4.99
CA ASN A 47 -5.33 7.84 5.89
C ASN A 47 -6.80 8.11 6.24
N ILE A 48 -7.64 7.09 6.12
CA ILE A 48 -9.07 7.17 6.38
C ILE A 48 -9.39 6.28 7.59
N ASN A 49 -9.96 6.90 8.63
CA ASN A 49 -10.50 6.21 9.78
C ASN A 49 -12.02 6.39 9.80
N THR A 50 -12.77 5.30 9.67
CA THR A 50 -14.23 5.31 9.74
C THR A 50 -14.72 4.54 10.96
N GLU A 51 -15.65 5.14 11.70
CA GLU A 51 -16.35 4.49 12.80
C GLU A 51 -17.85 4.42 12.48
N ARG A 52 -18.40 3.21 12.50
CA ARG A 52 -19.84 2.96 12.34
C ARG A 52 -20.39 2.39 13.63
N VAL A 53 -21.23 3.17 14.31
CA VAL A 53 -21.97 2.70 15.50
C VAL A 53 -23.21 1.93 15.04
N VAL A 54 -23.15 0.61 15.03
CA VAL A 54 -24.30 -0.26 14.72
C VAL A 54 -25.00 -0.62 16.02
N ARG A 55 -26.31 -0.33 16.11
CA ARG A 55 -27.15 -0.86 17.18
C ARG A 55 -27.65 -2.23 16.76
N ARG A 56 -27.24 -3.29 17.46
CA ARG A 56 -27.73 -4.64 17.22
C ARG A 56 -28.63 -5.06 18.38
N THR A 57 -29.88 -5.35 18.07
CA THR A 57 -30.77 -6.05 19.01
C THR A 57 -30.32 -7.50 19.04
N VAL A 58 -29.64 -7.89 20.11
CA VAL A 58 -29.23 -9.29 20.30
C VAL A 58 -30.43 -10.02 20.90
N ARG A 59 -30.92 -11.03 20.19
CA ARG A 59 -31.98 -11.92 20.65
C ARG A 59 -31.32 -13.17 21.21
N ASP A 60 -31.40 -13.35 22.52
CA ASP A 60 -30.82 -14.50 23.21
C ASP A 60 -31.75 -15.72 23.05
N PRO A 61 -31.25 -16.90 22.64
CA PRO A 61 -32.06 -18.12 22.59
C PRO A 61 -32.71 -18.48 23.94
N PHE A 62 -32.07 -18.13 25.06
CA PHE A 62 -32.66 -18.32 26.39
C PHE A 62 -33.87 -17.40 26.60
N ASP A 63 -33.78 -16.13 26.21
CA ASP A 63 -34.90 -15.18 26.33
C ASP A 63 -36.12 -15.66 25.51
N ASP A 64 -35.88 -16.23 24.33
CA ASP A 64 -36.94 -16.81 23.50
C ASP A 64 -37.63 -18.00 24.17
N PHE A 65 -36.85 -18.93 24.75
CA PHE A 65 -37.38 -20.05 25.53
C PHE A 65 -38.21 -19.54 26.73
N TYR A 66 -37.63 -18.67 27.57
CA TYR A 66 -38.33 -18.11 28.73
C TYR A 66 -39.58 -17.30 28.35
N SER A 67 -39.57 -16.58 27.23
CA SER A 67 -40.74 -15.82 26.76
C SER A 67 -41.91 -16.72 26.36
N GLN A 68 -41.65 -17.91 25.82
CA GLN A 68 -42.68 -18.91 25.51
C GLN A 68 -43.31 -19.51 26.78
N PHE A 69 -42.55 -19.67 27.86
CA PHE A 69 -43.06 -20.27 29.10
C PHE A 69 -43.68 -19.26 30.08
N PHE A 70 -43.19 -18.01 30.13
CA PHE A 70 -43.56 -17.03 31.16
C PHE A 70 -44.17 -15.71 30.61
N GLY A 71 -44.27 -15.57 29.28
CA GLY A 71 -44.83 -14.40 28.62
C GLY A 71 -43.86 -13.21 28.51
N TYR A 72 -44.09 -12.35 27.50
CA TYR A 72 -43.20 -11.22 27.12
C TYR A 72 -43.10 -10.07 28.15
N ASN A 73 -43.78 -10.14 29.29
CA ASN A 73 -43.98 -8.97 30.16
C ASN A 73 -42.74 -8.53 30.95
N ARG A 74 -41.63 -9.29 30.90
CA ARG A 74 -40.43 -9.05 31.72
C ARG A 74 -39.12 -8.89 30.95
N PHE A 75 -39.07 -9.25 29.66
CA PHE A 75 -37.84 -9.20 28.86
C PHE A 75 -37.92 -8.07 27.83
N ARG A 76 -37.13 -7.01 28.07
CA ARG A 76 -36.88 -5.98 27.05
C ARG A 76 -35.67 -6.42 26.22
N PRO A 77 -35.73 -6.38 24.88
CA PRO A 77 -34.58 -6.68 24.04
C PRO A 77 -33.39 -5.78 24.42
N ARG A 78 -32.23 -6.38 24.68
CA ARG A 78 -31.01 -5.62 24.97
C ARG A 78 -30.45 -5.07 23.66
N GLU A 79 -30.46 -3.75 23.51
CA GLU A 79 -29.71 -3.09 22.44
C GLU A 79 -28.23 -3.05 22.81
N VAL A 80 -27.39 -3.78 22.07
CA VAL A 80 -25.94 -3.68 22.20
C VAL A 80 -25.44 -2.70 21.14
N ARG A 81 -24.71 -1.66 21.58
CA ARG A 81 -24.00 -0.76 20.66
C ARG A 81 -22.68 -1.44 20.28
N GLN A 82 -22.55 -1.80 19.01
CA GLN A 82 -21.31 -2.31 18.44
C GLN A 82 -20.65 -1.21 17.60
N THR A 83 -19.45 -0.78 17.97
CA THR A 83 -18.64 0.13 17.17
C THR A 83 -17.83 -0.70 16.17
N LEU A 84 -18.11 -0.53 14.88
CA LEU A 84 -17.31 -1.10 13.79
C LEU A 84 -16.32 -0.03 13.35
N GLN A 85 -15.03 -0.28 13.57
CA GLN A 85 -13.96 0.58 13.08
C GLN A 85 -13.37 -0.02 11.80
N SER A 86 -13.15 0.81 10.79
CA SER A 86 -12.48 0.43 9.56
C SER A 86 -11.43 1.48 9.21
N LEU A 87 -10.21 1.00 9.00
CA LEU A 87 -9.07 1.76 8.54
C LEU A 87 -8.87 1.50 7.04
N GLY A 88 -8.59 2.55 6.29
CA GLY A 88 -8.34 2.49 4.85
C GLY A 88 -7.42 3.61 4.38
N SER A 89 -7.01 3.53 3.12
CA SER A 89 -6.24 4.56 2.43
C SER A 89 -7.08 5.13 1.29
N GLY A 90 -7.03 6.44 1.09
CA GLY A 90 -7.67 7.09 -0.04
C GLY A 90 -6.72 8.01 -0.81
N PHE A 91 -7.20 8.50 -1.95
CA PHE A 91 -6.50 9.44 -2.81
C PHE A 91 -7.32 10.69 -3.04
N VAL A 92 -6.70 11.86 -2.94
CA VAL A 92 -7.29 13.14 -3.35
C VAL A 92 -7.21 13.27 -4.87
N ILE A 93 -8.36 13.39 -5.53
CA ILE A 93 -8.45 13.46 -7.00
C ILE A 93 -8.69 14.87 -7.53
N ASP A 94 -9.14 15.79 -6.68
CA ASP A 94 -9.49 17.16 -7.04
C ASP A 94 -9.04 18.16 -5.97
N PRO A 95 -8.52 19.34 -6.33
CA PRO A 95 -8.11 20.37 -5.39
C PRO A 95 -9.23 20.91 -4.49
N THR A 96 -10.51 20.71 -4.82
CA THR A 96 -11.63 21.02 -3.92
C THR A 96 -11.79 20.02 -2.77
N GLY A 97 -11.02 18.93 -2.78
CA GLY A 97 -10.96 17.95 -1.68
C GLY A 97 -11.78 16.68 -1.89
N TYR A 98 -12.07 16.28 -3.12
CA TYR A 98 -12.71 14.99 -3.40
C TYR A 98 -11.72 13.83 -3.18
N ILE A 99 -12.16 12.82 -2.41
CA ILE A 99 -11.37 11.63 -2.03
C ILE A 99 -12.05 10.36 -2.54
N VAL A 100 -11.26 9.44 -3.11
CA VAL A 100 -11.69 8.09 -3.51
C VAL A 100 -10.97 7.05 -2.65
N THR A 101 -11.72 6.05 -2.17
CA THR A 101 -11.23 4.96 -1.32
C THR A 101 -11.85 3.63 -1.70
#